data_AF-A0A670JR90-F1
#
_entry.id   AF-A0A670JR90-F1
#
_cell.length_a   1.000
_cell.length_b   1.000
_cell.length_c   1.000
_cell.angle_alpha   90.00
_cell.angle_beta   90.00
_cell.angle_gamma   90.00
#
_symmetry.space_group_name_H-M   'P 1'
#
loop_
_entity.id
_entity.type
_entity.pdbx_description
1 polymer ?
#
loop_
_entity_poly.entity_id
_entity_poly.type
_entity_poly.pdbx_seq_one_letter_code
_entity_poly.pdbx_strand_id
1 'polypeptide(L)'
;MADLEAVLADVSYLMAMEKSKSSPAARASKKITLPEPSIRSVMQKYLEERGELTFDKIFSQKIGFLLFKELCQMNMEEGVPQLKFYEEIKEYEKLDSEEDRLSRSRQIYDTYIMKELLSCSHPFSKPTVDHVQTHLAKKQVPPTLFQPYIEEICDSLRGKTFQMFLERYESDCMFVTWPVAEGLLTMNDFSVHRIIGRGGFGEVYGCRKADTGKMYAMKCLDKKRIKMKQGETLALNERIMLSLVSTGDCPFIVCMTYAFHTPDKLCFILDLMNGGDLHYHLSQHGVFSEKEMRFYATEIILGLEHMHNRFVVYRDLKPANILLDEHGHVRISDLGLACDFSKKKPHASVGTHGYMAPEVLQKGTAYDSSADWFSLGCMLFKLLRG
;
A
#
# COMPACT_ATOMS: atom_id res chain seq x y z
N MET A 1 28.78 23.82 -18.49
CA MET A 1 28.15 24.03 -17.16
C MET A 1 26.92 23.15 -16.99
N ALA A 2 25.95 23.15 -17.92
CA ALA A 2 24.75 22.28 -17.85
C ALA A 2 25.06 20.77 -17.72
N ASP A 3 26.06 20.25 -18.42
CA ASP A 3 26.43 18.82 -18.32
C ASP A 3 27.01 18.44 -16.95
N LEU A 4 27.75 19.35 -16.31
CA LEU A 4 28.31 19.09 -14.98
C LEU A 4 27.22 19.08 -13.91
N GLU A 5 26.25 20.00 -14.00
CA GLU A 5 25.10 20.03 -13.09
C GLU A 5 24.23 18.78 -13.22
N ALA A 6 23.99 18.31 -14.45
CA ALA A 6 23.26 17.06 -14.70
C ALA A 6 23.98 15.84 -14.08
N VAL A 7 25.29 15.72 -14.31
CA VAL A 7 26.11 14.65 -13.73
C VAL A 7 26.10 14.71 -12.20
N LEU A 8 26.23 15.90 -11.61
CA LEU A 8 26.19 16.06 -10.15
C LEU A 8 24.81 15.69 -9.57
N ALA A 9 23.73 16.05 -10.26
CA ALA A 9 22.37 15.67 -9.85
C ALA A 9 22.17 14.15 -9.90
N ASP A 10 22.72 13.49 -10.93
CA ASP A 10 22.69 12.03 -11.08
C ASP A 10 23.48 11.31 -10.00
N VAL A 11 24.72 11.75 -9.74
CA VAL A 11 25.56 11.19 -8.67
C VAL A 11 24.89 11.39 -7.31
N SER A 12 24.35 12.59 -7.03
CA SER A 12 23.64 12.84 -5.79
C SER A 12 22.41 11.94 -5.63
N TYR A 13 21.68 11.70 -6.71
CA TYR A 13 20.50 10.84 -6.70
C TYR A 13 20.87 9.36 -6.46
N LEU A 14 21.87 8.84 -7.16
CA LEU A 14 22.34 7.46 -6.98
C LEU A 14 22.89 7.23 -5.57
N MET A 15 23.68 8.17 -5.05
CA MET A 15 24.14 8.13 -3.66
C MET A 15 22.98 8.14 -2.67
N ALA A 16 21.91 8.89 -2.94
CA ALA A 16 20.72 8.87 -2.10
C ALA A 16 20.07 7.47 -2.17
N MET A 17 19.86 6.91 -3.36
CA MET A 17 19.28 5.57 -3.50
C MET A 17 20.05 4.51 -2.71
N GLU A 18 21.36 4.45 -2.86
CA GLU A 18 22.21 3.49 -2.14
C GLU A 18 22.11 3.67 -0.62
N LYS A 19 22.19 4.93 -0.15
CA LYS A 19 22.05 5.26 1.28
C LYS A 19 20.68 4.92 1.86
N SER A 20 19.63 4.87 1.04
CA SER A 20 18.28 4.51 1.51
C SER A 20 18.13 3.03 1.81
N LYS A 21 18.94 2.15 1.18
CA LYS A 21 18.88 0.70 1.39
C LYS A 21 19.51 0.25 2.71
N SER A 22 20.57 0.94 3.15
CA SER A 22 21.41 0.46 4.26
C SER A 22 20.95 0.90 5.65
N SER A 23 20.28 2.07 5.80
CA SER A 23 19.72 2.57 7.07
C SER A 23 18.87 3.84 6.87
N PRO A 24 17.54 3.73 6.63
CA PRO A 24 16.67 4.88 6.38
C PRO A 24 16.57 5.85 7.56
N ALA A 25 16.30 5.33 8.77
CA ALA A 25 16.01 6.13 9.96
C ALA A 25 17.24 6.84 10.55
N ALA A 26 18.44 6.25 10.43
CA ALA A 26 19.68 6.82 10.98
C ALA A 26 20.13 8.13 10.29
N ARG A 27 19.47 8.52 9.19
CA ARG A 27 19.87 9.67 8.36
C ARG A 27 18.70 10.58 7.98
N ALA A 28 17.63 10.58 8.77
CA ALA A 28 16.64 11.64 8.74
C ALA A 28 17.33 12.99 9.01
N SER A 29 17.22 13.94 8.08
CA SER A 29 17.77 15.30 8.23
C SER A 29 16.90 16.17 9.14
N LYS A 30 15.65 15.78 9.38
CA LYS A 30 14.75 16.36 10.38
C LYS A 30 14.34 15.26 11.37
N LYS A 31 14.19 15.60 12.65
CA LYS A 31 13.59 14.68 13.62
C LYS A 31 12.08 14.86 13.63
N ILE A 32 11.35 13.76 13.81
CA ILE A 32 9.93 13.82 14.15
C ILE A 32 9.85 14.36 15.58
N THR A 33 9.22 15.51 15.76
CA THR A 33 8.94 16.08 17.07
C THR A 33 7.50 15.75 17.42
N LEU A 34 7.30 14.95 18.47
CA LEU A 34 5.97 14.68 18.98
C LEU A 34 5.45 15.96 19.68
N PRO A 35 4.19 16.36 19.44
CA PRO A 35 3.58 17.49 20.12
C PRO A 35 3.49 17.25 21.63
N GLU A 36 3.43 18.34 22.39
CA GLU A 36 3.37 18.28 23.85
C GLU A 36 2.14 17.50 24.34
N PRO A 37 2.22 16.84 25.52
CA PRO A 37 1.11 16.07 26.06
C PRO A 37 -0.20 16.84 26.23
N SER A 38 -0.14 18.17 26.29
CA SER A 38 -1.29 19.06 26.37
C SER A 38 -2.25 18.95 25.16
N ILE A 39 -1.78 18.54 23.97
CA ILE A 39 -2.66 18.37 22.79
C ILE A 39 -3.61 17.18 22.92
N ARG A 40 -3.34 16.29 23.87
CA ARG A 40 -4.07 15.04 24.06
C ARG A 40 -5.55 15.25 24.33
N SER A 41 -5.93 16.15 25.24
CA SER A 41 -7.34 16.35 25.60
C SER A 41 -8.19 16.74 24.38
N VAL A 42 -7.60 17.55 23.49
CA VAL A 42 -8.24 17.97 22.24
C VAL A 42 -8.36 16.80 21.27
N MET A 43 -7.27 16.06 21.06
CA MET A 43 -7.22 14.97 20.09
C MET A 43 -8.01 13.73 20.51
N GLN A 44 -8.04 13.40 21.80
CA GLN A 44 -8.87 12.34 22.35
C GLN A 44 -10.33 12.62 22.07
N LYS A 45 -10.82 13.81 22.43
CA LYS A 45 -12.18 14.24 22.13
C LYS A 45 -12.48 14.21 20.63
N TYR A 46 -11.54 14.68 19.79
CA TYR A 46 -11.67 14.65 18.33
C TYR A 46 -11.82 13.22 17.78
N LEU A 47 -11.02 12.28 18.27
CA LEU A 47 -11.05 10.87 17.85
C LEU A 47 -12.30 10.16 18.38
N GLU A 48 -12.72 10.44 19.60
CA GLU A 48 -13.96 9.92 20.21
C GLU A 48 -15.20 10.38 19.44
N GLU A 49 -15.31 11.67 19.12
CA GLU A 49 -16.43 12.24 18.35
C GLU A 49 -16.55 11.61 16.94
N ARG A 50 -15.45 11.10 16.40
CA ARG A 50 -15.41 10.39 15.11
C ARG A 50 -15.49 8.87 15.23
N GLY A 51 -15.59 8.35 16.45
CA GLY A 51 -15.57 6.91 16.72
C GLY A 51 -14.30 6.23 16.22
N GLU A 52 -13.15 6.91 16.29
CA GLU A 52 -11.84 6.37 15.89
C GLU A 52 -11.14 5.59 17.02
N LEU A 53 -11.60 5.74 18.26
CA LEU A 53 -11.06 5.04 19.43
C LEU A 53 -11.74 3.68 19.68
N THR A 54 -11.71 2.80 18.69
CA THR A 54 -12.23 1.42 18.83
C THR A 54 -11.12 0.39 18.64
N PHE A 55 -11.29 -0.79 19.23
CA PHE A 55 -10.31 -1.88 19.11
C PHE A 55 -9.99 -2.17 17.63
N ASP A 56 -11.01 -2.38 16.80
CA ASP A 56 -10.81 -2.76 15.39
C ASP A 56 -10.03 -1.68 14.62
N LYS A 57 -10.32 -0.40 14.85
CA LYS A 57 -9.65 0.72 14.16
C LYS A 57 -8.21 0.90 14.61
N ILE A 58 -7.95 0.81 15.91
CA ILE A 58 -6.59 0.96 16.46
C ILE A 58 -5.74 -0.26 16.12
N PHE A 59 -6.28 -1.46 16.33
CA PHE A 59 -5.56 -2.72 16.14
C PHE A 59 -5.27 -3.03 14.67
N SER A 60 -6.10 -2.55 13.73
CA SER A 60 -5.81 -2.65 12.29
C SER A 60 -4.75 -1.65 11.80
N GLN A 61 -4.46 -0.59 12.56
CA GLN A 61 -3.39 0.35 12.23
C GLN A 61 -2.04 -0.21 12.70
N LYS A 62 -1.03 -0.16 11.83
CA LYS A 62 0.32 -0.67 12.17
C LYS A 62 0.89 -0.07 13.46
N ILE A 63 0.76 1.25 13.64
CA ILE A 63 1.25 1.94 14.84
C ILE A 63 0.37 1.61 16.05
N GLY A 64 -0.96 1.56 15.87
CA GLY A 64 -1.89 1.19 16.93
C GLY A 64 -1.63 -0.23 17.45
N PHE A 65 -1.42 -1.20 16.56
CA PHE A 65 -1.02 -2.57 16.91
C PHE A 65 0.31 -2.60 17.68
N LEU A 66 1.35 -1.90 17.20
CA LEU A 66 2.66 -1.90 17.85
C LEU A 66 2.60 -1.32 19.27
N LEU A 67 1.86 -0.23 19.45
CA LEU A 67 1.67 0.40 20.76
C LEU A 67 0.82 -0.47 21.70
N PHE A 68 -0.24 -1.09 21.17
CA PHE A 68 -1.04 -2.05 21.92
C PHE A 68 -0.19 -3.24 22.38
N LYS A 69 0.67 -3.75 21.50
CA LYS A 69 1.61 -4.84 21.78
C LYS A 69 2.61 -4.47 22.87
N GLU A 70 3.25 -3.31 22.76
CA GLU A 70 4.22 -2.84 23.74
C GLU A 70 3.60 -2.74 25.14
N LEU A 71 2.39 -2.19 25.24
CA LEU A 71 1.66 -2.09 26.50
C LEU A 71 1.33 -3.46 27.09
N CYS A 72 0.91 -4.41 26.26
CA CYS A 72 0.65 -5.79 26.68
C CYS A 72 1.92 -6.51 27.18
N GLN A 73 3.10 -6.12 26.71
CA GLN A 73 4.37 -6.74 27.08
C GLN A 73 5.02 -6.12 28.32
N MET A 74 4.88 -4.82 28.54
CA MET A 74 5.57 -4.10 29.61
C MET A 74 4.83 -4.12 30.96
N ASN A 75 3.49 -4.13 30.96
CA ASN A 75 2.72 -3.66 32.11
C ASN A 75 1.59 -4.60 32.59
N MET A 76 1.43 -5.77 31.98
CA MET A 76 0.44 -6.76 32.44
C MET A 76 1.16 -7.77 33.34
N GLU A 77 0.82 -7.81 34.64
CA GLU A 77 1.42 -8.75 35.63
C GLU A 77 1.28 -10.21 35.17
N GLU A 78 0.17 -10.52 34.51
CA GLU A 78 -0.01 -11.72 33.70
C GLU A 78 0.22 -11.35 32.24
N GLY A 79 1.30 -11.83 31.62
CA GLY A 79 1.55 -11.57 30.20
C GLY A 79 0.36 -11.97 29.32
N VAL A 80 0.25 -11.40 28.12
CA VAL A 80 -0.86 -11.67 27.16
C VAL A 80 -0.45 -12.75 26.15
N PRO A 81 -0.57 -14.06 26.46
CA PRO A 81 -0.17 -15.13 25.53
C PRO A 81 -0.95 -15.09 24.22
N GLN A 82 -2.19 -14.59 24.23
CA GLN A 82 -3.05 -14.48 23.06
C GLN A 82 -2.41 -13.64 21.96
N LEU A 83 -1.65 -12.60 22.32
CA LEU A 83 -1.01 -11.74 21.35
C LEU A 83 0.16 -12.43 20.64
N LYS A 84 0.96 -13.22 21.38
CA LYS A 84 2.01 -14.05 20.77
C LYS A 84 1.39 -15.09 19.84
N PHE A 85 0.29 -15.71 20.25
CA PHE A 85 -0.41 -16.68 19.42
C PHE A 85 -0.95 -16.05 18.13
N TYR A 86 -1.55 -14.85 18.23
CA TYR A 86 -1.97 -14.06 17.06
C TYR A 86 -0.82 -13.82 16.09
N GLU A 87 0.36 -13.41 16.58
CA GLU A 87 1.54 -13.16 15.73
C GLU A 87 2.03 -14.43 15.04
N GLU A 88 2.07 -15.56 15.73
CA GLU A 88 2.46 -16.85 15.15
C GLU A 88 1.51 -17.29 14.03
N ILE A 89 0.20 -17.05 14.20
CA ILE A 89 -0.80 -17.27 13.14
C ILE A 89 -0.56 -16.33 11.96
N LYS A 90 -0.25 -15.04 12.20
CA LYS A 90 0.06 -14.08 11.13
C LYS A 90 1.33 -14.41 10.37
N GLU A 91 2.32 -15.04 10.99
CA GLU A 91 3.48 -15.58 10.28
C GLU A 91 3.14 -16.86 9.50
N TYR A 92 2.26 -17.72 10.04
CA TYR A 92 1.77 -18.90 9.33
C TYR A 92 1.00 -18.54 8.05
N GLU A 93 0.15 -17.49 8.08
CA GLU A 93 -0.62 -17.01 6.93
C GLU A 93 0.27 -16.57 5.75
N LYS A 94 1.53 -16.19 6.02
CA LYS A 94 2.50 -15.72 5.01
C LYS A 94 3.32 -16.84 4.37
N LEU A 95 3.19 -18.08 4.84
CA LEU A 95 3.95 -19.20 4.30
C LEU A 95 3.38 -19.63 2.95
N ASP A 96 4.22 -19.61 1.91
CA ASP A 96 3.83 -19.96 0.55
C ASP A 96 3.69 -21.48 0.34
N SER A 97 4.60 -22.27 0.94
CA SER A 97 4.66 -23.72 0.79
C SER A 97 3.67 -24.45 1.70
N GLU A 98 2.98 -25.45 1.16
CA GLU A 98 2.12 -26.34 1.94
C GLU A 98 2.91 -27.19 2.94
N GLU A 99 4.14 -27.56 2.61
CA GLU A 99 5.03 -28.32 3.49
C GLU A 99 5.45 -27.48 4.72
N ASP A 100 5.84 -26.23 4.48
CA ASP A 100 6.18 -25.29 5.56
C ASP A 100 4.97 -25.00 6.43
N ARG A 101 3.78 -24.79 5.81
CA ARG A 101 2.52 -24.65 6.56
C ARG A 101 2.23 -25.89 7.40
N LEU A 102 2.42 -27.10 6.87
CA LEU A 102 2.17 -28.33 7.62
C LEU A 102 3.09 -28.48 8.84
N SER A 103 4.38 -28.17 8.67
CA SER A 103 5.35 -28.17 9.76
C SER A 103 4.99 -27.12 10.82
N ARG A 104 4.72 -25.88 10.38
CA ARG A 104 4.41 -24.75 11.24
C ARG A 104 3.08 -24.92 11.98
N SER A 105 2.05 -25.46 11.33
CA SER A 105 0.73 -25.67 11.95
C SER A 105 0.80 -26.65 13.10
N ARG A 106 1.63 -27.70 12.99
CA ARG A 106 1.89 -28.65 14.09
C ARG A 106 2.61 -27.98 15.26
N GLN A 107 3.66 -27.20 14.98
CA GLN A 107 4.37 -26.47 16.02
C GLN A 107 3.45 -25.51 16.79
N ILE A 108 2.61 -24.77 16.06
CA ILE A 108 1.61 -23.87 16.64
C ILE A 108 0.62 -24.67 17.49
N TYR A 109 0.09 -25.77 16.95
CA TYR A 109 -0.84 -26.64 17.67
C TYR A 109 -0.24 -27.17 18.97
N ASP A 110 0.97 -27.74 18.94
CA ASP A 110 1.61 -28.32 20.12
C ASP A 110 1.92 -27.25 21.19
N THR A 111 2.34 -26.06 20.75
CA THR A 111 2.78 -24.98 21.65
C THR A 111 1.61 -24.27 22.31
N TYR A 112 0.58 -23.90 21.54
CA TYR A 112 -0.50 -23.01 21.98
C TYR A 112 -1.81 -23.73 22.25
N ILE A 113 -2.08 -24.86 21.59
CA ILE A 113 -3.37 -25.55 21.69
C ILE A 113 -3.26 -26.78 22.59
N MET A 114 -2.27 -27.65 22.35
CA MET A 114 -2.15 -28.94 23.03
C MET A 114 -1.79 -28.78 24.52
N LYS A 115 -0.90 -27.85 24.86
CA LYS A 115 -0.47 -27.61 26.24
C LYS A 115 -1.61 -27.12 27.15
N GLU A 116 -2.49 -26.29 26.62
CA GLU A 116 -3.68 -25.80 27.34
C GLU A 116 -4.77 -26.88 27.45
N LEU A 117 -4.83 -27.83 26.50
CA LEU A 117 -5.88 -28.87 26.45
C LEU A 117 -5.66 -29.86 27.59
N LEU A 118 -4.40 -30.04 27.95
CA LEU A 118 -3.95 -30.86 29.07
C LEU A 118 -4.17 -30.17 30.43
N SER A 119 -4.35 -28.84 30.49
CA SER A 119 -4.57 -28.10 31.75
C SER A 119 -6.05 -27.87 32.08
N CYS A 120 -7.00 -28.29 31.23
CA CYS A 120 -8.46 -28.12 31.41
C CYS A 120 -8.91 -26.67 31.66
N SER A 121 -8.06 -25.70 31.35
CA SER A 121 -8.26 -24.27 31.59
C SER A 121 -8.40 -23.53 30.26
N HIS A 122 -9.18 -24.09 29.34
CA HIS A 122 -9.17 -23.63 27.96
C HIS A 122 -10.03 -22.38 27.77
N PRO A 123 -9.48 -21.27 27.27
CA PRO A 123 -10.25 -20.06 26.96
C PRO A 123 -10.97 -20.14 25.59
N PHE A 124 -10.58 -21.09 24.73
CA PHE A 124 -11.09 -21.22 23.37
C PHE A 124 -12.27 -22.19 23.24
N SER A 125 -13.18 -21.90 22.32
CA SER A 125 -14.38 -22.70 22.13
C SER A 125 -14.08 -24.09 21.53
N LYS A 126 -14.88 -25.08 21.92
CA LYS A 126 -14.78 -26.44 21.39
C LYS A 126 -14.90 -26.50 19.85
N PRO A 127 -15.83 -25.78 19.19
CA PRO A 127 -15.88 -25.72 17.73
C PRO A 127 -14.57 -25.28 17.06
N THR A 128 -13.87 -24.29 17.65
CA THR A 128 -12.61 -23.77 17.13
C THR A 128 -11.49 -24.80 17.22
N VAL A 129 -11.40 -25.51 18.35
CA VAL A 129 -10.44 -26.61 18.53
C VAL A 129 -10.73 -27.75 17.54
N ASP A 130 -11.99 -28.17 17.46
CA ASP A 130 -12.44 -29.28 16.60
C ASP A 130 -12.17 -28.97 15.11
N HIS A 131 -12.35 -27.71 14.70
CA HIS A 131 -12.06 -27.23 13.34
C HIS A 131 -10.60 -27.48 12.95
N VAL A 132 -9.65 -27.02 13.77
CA VAL A 132 -8.22 -27.15 13.47
C VAL A 132 -7.76 -28.61 13.58
N GLN A 133 -8.21 -29.35 14.60
CA GLN A 133 -7.89 -30.77 14.75
C GLN A 133 -8.33 -31.59 13.52
N THR A 134 -9.54 -31.34 13.02
CA THR A 134 -10.08 -32.05 11.85
C THR A 134 -9.25 -31.79 10.59
N HIS A 135 -8.82 -30.55 10.38
CA HIS A 135 -7.98 -30.18 9.24
C HIS A 135 -6.57 -30.76 9.35
N LEU A 136 -5.95 -30.69 10.53
CA LEU A 136 -4.63 -31.29 10.78
C LEU A 136 -4.65 -32.81 10.60
N ALA A 137 -5.70 -33.50 11.04
CA ALA A 137 -5.87 -34.94 10.84
C ALA A 137 -5.94 -35.32 9.35
N LYS A 138 -6.57 -34.47 8.53
CA LYS A 138 -6.64 -34.62 7.07
C LYS A 138 -5.40 -34.10 6.35
N LYS A 139 -4.42 -33.55 7.07
CA LYS A 139 -3.25 -32.82 6.52
C LYS A 139 -3.61 -31.68 5.58
N GLN A 140 -4.78 -31.06 5.79
CA GLN A 140 -5.24 -29.90 5.02
C GLN A 140 -4.87 -28.64 5.78
N VAL A 141 -3.92 -27.87 5.26
CA VAL A 141 -3.35 -26.70 5.95
C VAL A 141 -3.48 -25.43 5.10
N PRO A 142 -4.72 -24.94 4.89
CA PRO A 142 -4.92 -23.67 4.19
C PRO A 142 -4.33 -22.51 5.02
N PRO A 143 -3.97 -21.37 4.39
CA PRO A 143 -3.51 -20.18 5.12
C PRO A 143 -4.52 -19.71 6.17
N THR A 144 -5.82 -19.92 5.94
CA THR A 144 -6.92 -19.54 6.84
C THR A 144 -7.21 -20.57 7.94
N LEU A 145 -6.38 -21.59 8.14
CA LEU A 145 -6.61 -22.69 9.09
C LEU A 145 -6.96 -22.21 10.50
N PHE A 146 -6.26 -21.18 10.98
CA PHE A 146 -6.41 -20.64 12.33
C PHE A 146 -7.34 -19.42 12.42
N GLN A 147 -8.11 -19.12 11.36
CA GLN A 147 -9.01 -17.97 11.33
C GLN A 147 -10.02 -17.96 12.51
N PRO A 148 -10.62 -19.10 12.93
CA PRO A 148 -11.49 -19.10 14.12
C PRO A 148 -10.75 -18.73 15.42
N TYR A 149 -9.47 -19.07 15.55
CA TYR A 149 -8.65 -18.63 16.68
C TYR A 149 -8.37 -17.13 16.64
N ILE A 150 -8.14 -16.54 15.45
CA ILE A 150 -7.97 -15.10 15.30
C ILE A 150 -9.22 -14.34 15.81
N GLU A 151 -10.41 -14.83 15.47
CA GLU A 151 -11.67 -14.22 15.90
C GLU A 151 -11.81 -14.24 17.42
N GLU A 152 -11.63 -15.41 18.05
CA GLU A 152 -11.73 -15.53 19.52
C GLU A 152 -10.62 -14.77 20.27
N ILE A 153 -9.40 -14.73 19.73
CA ILE A 153 -8.31 -13.90 20.28
C ILE A 153 -8.71 -12.43 20.22
N CYS A 154 -9.17 -11.93 19.07
CA CYS A 154 -9.58 -10.54 18.91
C CYS A 154 -10.72 -10.17 19.87
N ASP A 155 -11.71 -11.05 20.03
CA ASP A 155 -12.83 -10.83 20.94
C ASP A 155 -12.39 -10.79 22.41
N SER A 156 -11.46 -11.66 22.80
CA SER A 156 -10.85 -11.63 24.13
C SER A 156 -10.09 -10.32 24.38
N LEU A 157 -9.34 -9.84 23.38
CA LEU A 157 -8.56 -8.59 23.48
C LEU A 157 -9.45 -7.33 23.49
N ARG A 158 -10.61 -7.36 22.82
CA ARG A 158 -11.56 -6.24 22.71
C ARG A 158 -12.13 -5.79 24.07
N GLY A 159 -12.18 -6.68 25.05
CA GLY A 159 -12.76 -6.43 26.37
C GLY A 159 -11.84 -5.68 27.33
N LYS A 160 -11.58 -6.28 28.49
CA LYS A 160 -10.80 -5.67 29.58
C LYS A 160 -9.40 -5.23 29.12
N THR A 161 -8.73 -6.00 28.27
CA THR A 161 -7.39 -5.68 27.77
C THR A 161 -7.37 -4.37 26.99
N PHE A 162 -8.34 -4.16 26.09
CA PHE A 162 -8.44 -2.90 25.34
C PHE A 162 -8.89 -1.72 26.21
N GLN A 163 -9.75 -1.93 27.21
CA GLN A 163 -10.06 -0.88 28.19
C GLN A 163 -8.84 -0.47 29.00
N MET A 164 -8.06 -1.44 29.50
CA MET A 164 -6.80 -1.17 30.18
C MET A 164 -5.79 -0.48 29.26
N PHE A 165 -5.76 -0.85 27.98
CA PHE A 165 -5.02 -0.11 26.98
C PHE A 165 -5.49 1.34 26.99
N LEU A 166 -6.76 1.67 26.73
CA LEU A 166 -7.24 3.06 26.73
C LEU A 166 -6.95 3.81 28.04
N GLU A 167 -7.23 3.23 29.21
CA GLU A 167 -7.03 3.85 30.54
C GLU A 167 -5.56 4.09 30.90
N ARG A 168 -4.64 3.24 30.43
CA ARG A 168 -3.20 3.41 30.69
C ARG A 168 -2.51 4.20 29.57
N TYR A 169 -3.04 4.09 28.36
CA TYR A 169 -2.76 4.99 27.23
C TYR A 169 -3.14 6.43 27.56
N GLU A 170 -4.13 6.60 28.43
CA GLU A 170 -4.41 7.85 29.11
C GLU A 170 -3.28 8.32 30.06
N SER A 171 -2.08 7.76 30.01
CA SER A 171 -0.87 8.33 30.63
C SER A 171 0.33 8.51 29.69
N ASP A 172 0.42 7.76 28.57
CA ASP A 172 1.54 7.80 27.62
C ASP A 172 1.08 8.21 26.19
N CYS A 173 1.70 9.26 25.65
CA CYS A 173 1.07 10.19 24.68
C CYS A 173 1.16 9.83 23.17
N MET A 174 1.74 8.69 22.77
CA MET A 174 2.27 8.53 21.40
C MET A 174 1.25 8.38 20.24
N PHE A 175 0.05 7.84 20.46
CA PHE A 175 -0.93 7.43 19.42
C PHE A 175 -1.86 8.58 19.11
N VAL A 176 -2.20 9.37 20.14
CA VAL A 176 -3.02 10.57 20.02
C VAL A 176 -2.19 11.71 19.41
N THR A 177 -0.88 11.72 19.65
CA THR A 177 0.04 12.72 19.07
C THR A 177 0.57 12.34 17.69
N TRP A 178 0.60 11.06 17.31
CA TRP A 178 1.11 10.64 16.01
C TRP A 178 0.35 11.23 14.82
N PRO A 179 -1.01 11.21 14.76
CA PRO A 179 -1.76 11.87 13.70
C PRO A 179 -1.48 13.38 13.60
N VAL A 180 -1.13 14.01 14.73
CA VAL A 180 -0.77 15.43 14.77
C VAL A 180 0.67 15.66 14.33
N ALA A 181 1.58 14.73 14.65
CA ALA A 181 2.98 14.76 14.23
C ALA A 181 3.15 14.64 12.70
N GLU A 182 2.16 14.06 11.99
CA GLU A 182 2.19 13.99 10.52
C GLU A 182 2.08 15.36 9.83
N GLY A 183 1.56 16.38 10.53
CA GLY A 183 1.62 17.80 10.13
C GLY A 183 1.06 18.14 8.74
N LEU A 184 1.14 19.42 8.36
CA LEU A 184 0.88 19.85 6.99
C LEU A 184 2.19 19.73 6.20
N LEU A 185 2.22 18.84 5.21
CA LEU A 185 3.39 18.65 4.36
C LEU A 185 3.66 19.85 3.47
N THR A 186 4.94 20.19 3.35
CA THR A 186 5.46 21.22 2.45
C THR A 186 6.62 20.68 1.62
N MET A 187 7.07 21.45 0.63
CA MET A 187 8.27 21.10 -0.14
C MET A 187 9.52 20.96 0.74
N ASN A 188 9.59 21.65 1.88
CA ASN A 188 10.75 21.60 2.77
C ASN A 188 10.88 20.26 3.51
N ASP A 189 9.84 19.43 3.47
CA ASP A 189 9.86 18.10 4.10
C ASP A 189 10.43 17.03 3.17
N PHE A 190 10.81 17.43 1.96
CA PHE A 190 11.39 16.56 0.94
C PHE A 190 12.67 17.17 0.36
N SER A 191 13.76 16.41 0.38
CA SER A 191 14.93 16.71 -0.44
C SER A 191 14.64 16.22 -1.86
N VAL A 192 14.37 17.17 -2.77
CA VAL A 192 14.06 16.89 -4.18
C VAL A 192 15.35 16.74 -4.97
N HIS A 193 15.44 15.67 -5.75
CA HIS A 193 16.57 15.34 -6.62
C HIS A 193 16.19 15.56 -8.09
N ARG A 194 16.86 14.85 -9.01
CA ARG A 194 16.65 14.96 -10.46
C ARG A 194 15.22 14.62 -10.90
N ILE A 195 14.85 15.14 -12.07
CA ILE A 195 13.64 14.76 -12.79
C ILE A 195 13.81 13.31 -13.30
N ILE A 196 12.81 12.47 -13.02
CA ILE A 196 12.73 11.07 -13.46
C ILE A 196 11.60 10.83 -14.47
N GLY A 197 10.71 11.80 -14.67
CA GLY A 197 9.63 11.72 -15.65
C GLY A 197 9.07 13.09 -16.01
N ARG A 198 8.54 13.23 -17.22
CA ARG A 198 7.90 14.48 -17.70
C ARG A 198 6.51 14.15 -18.23
N GLY A 199 5.51 14.91 -17.80
CA GLY A 199 4.10 14.69 -18.16
C GLY A 199 3.41 15.94 -18.69
N GLY A 200 2.16 15.76 -19.12
CA GLY A 200 1.36 16.82 -19.75
C GLY A 200 1.12 18.05 -18.87
N PHE A 201 1.02 17.86 -17.55
CA PHE A 201 0.76 18.92 -16.57
C PHE A 201 1.97 19.27 -15.68
N GLY A 202 3.07 18.53 -15.77
CA GLY A 202 4.14 18.67 -14.80
C GLY A 202 5.32 17.73 -14.99
N GLU A 203 6.06 17.53 -13.90
CA GLU A 203 7.29 16.75 -13.85
C GLU A 203 7.26 15.83 -12.63
N VAL A 204 7.97 14.71 -12.72
CA VAL A 204 8.15 13.76 -11.64
C VAL A 204 9.60 13.81 -11.22
N TYR A 205 9.86 13.96 -9.92
CA TYR A 205 11.19 14.03 -9.34
C TYR A 205 11.43 12.84 -8.43
N GLY A 206 12.65 12.35 -8.36
CA GLY A 206 13.06 11.53 -7.22
C GLY A 206 13.17 12.42 -5.99
N CYS A 207 12.66 12.00 -4.84
CA CYS A 207 12.81 12.76 -3.59
C CYS A 207 13.04 11.86 -2.38
N ARG A 208 13.59 12.45 -1.33
CA ARG A 208 13.76 11.81 -0.02
C ARG A 208 12.95 12.56 1.03
N LYS A 209 12.08 11.87 1.77
CA LYS A 209 11.39 12.48 2.92
C LYS A 209 12.39 12.73 4.05
N ALA A 210 12.45 13.97 4.53
CA ALA A 210 13.51 14.45 5.42
C ALA A 210 13.50 13.79 6.80
N ASP A 211 12.33 13.38 7.30
CA ASP A 211 12.14 12.85 8.66
C ASP A 211 12.31 11.33 8.78
N THR A 212 12.19 10.60 7.67
CA THR A 212 12.27 9.13 7.63
C THR A 212 13.42 8.63 6.76
N GLY A 213 13.97 9.49 5.90
CA GLY A 213 15.00 9.12 4.93
C GLY A 213 14.49 8.25 3.78
N LYS A 214 13.19 7.93 3.73
CA LYS A 214 12.58 7.08 2.70
C LYS A 214 12.54 7.81 1.35
N MET A 215 12.86 7.07 0.29
CA MET A 215 12.83 7.55 -1.09
C MET A 215 11.42 7.42 -1.68
N TYR A 216 11.04 8.38 -2.51
CA TYR A 216 9.75 8.45 -3.20
C TYR A 216 9.90 9.09 -4.59
N ALA A 217 8.86 8.94 -5.41
CA ALA A 217 8.63 9.80 -6.55
C ALA A 217 7.69 10.94 -6.15
N MET A 218 8.04 12.18 -6.50
CA MET A 218 7.19 13.36 -6.31
C MET A 218 6.66 13.83 -7.67
N LYS A 219 5.40 13.52 -7.97
CA LYS A 219 4.70 14.02 -9.16
C LYS A 219 4.17 15.42 -8.87
N CYS A 220 4.80 16.43 -9.46
CA CYS A 220 4.46 17.84 -9.31
C CYS A 220 3.69 18.33 -10.53
N LEU A 221 2.40 18.64 -10.37
CA LEU A 221 1.56 19.22 -11.41
C LEU A 221 1.48 20.75 -11.24
N ASP A 222 1.74 21.50 -12.31
CA ASP A 222 1.69 22.96 -12.29
C ASP A 222 0.24 23.45 -12.47
N LYS A 223 -0.26 24.26 -11.51
CA LYS A 223 -1.65 24.72 -11.51
C LYS A 223 -1.98 25.64 -12.69
N LYS A 224 -1.02 26.42 -13.19
CA LYS A 224 -1.24 27.27 -14.37
C LYS A 224 -1.39 26.40 -15.62
N ARG A 225 -0.54 25.37 -15.77
CA ARG A 225 -0.63 24.40 -16.87
C ARG A 225 -1.92 23.58 -16.81
N ILE A 226 -2.37 23.18 -15.61
CA ILE A 226 -3.67 22.52 -15.42
C ILE A 226 -4.79 23.43 -15.93
N LYS A 227 -4.86 24.68 -15.43
CA LYS A 227 -5.90 25.63 -15.81
C LYS A 227 -5.89 25.95 -17.30
N MET A 228 -4.71 26.14 -17.89
CA MET A 228 -4.55 26.40 -19.32
C MET A 228 -5.10 25.26 -20.20
N LYS A 229 -4.99 24.02 -19.72
CA LYS A 229 -5.42 22.80 -20.42
C LYS A 229 -6.78 22.27 -19.95
N GLN A 230 -7.47 22.98 -19.06
CA GLN A 230 -8.75 22.56 -18.46
C GLN A 230 -8.66 21.16 -17.81
N GLY A 231 -7.53 20.87 -17.17
CA GLY A 231 -7.20 19.55 -16.61
C GLY A 231 -7.59 19.36 -15.14
N GLU A 232 -8.37 20.27 -14.55
CA GLU A 232 -8.69 20.27 -13.11
C GLU A 232 -9.38 18.96 -12.68
N THR A 233 -10.33 18.50 -13.49
CA THR A 233 -11.05 17.24 -13.23
C THR A 233 -10.11 16.04 -13.30
N LEU A 234 -9.14 16.01 -14.23
CA LEU A 234 -8.17 14.92 -14.34
C LEU A 234 -7.24 14.87 -13.11
N ALA A 235 -6.73 16.02 -12.67
CA ALA A 235 -5.85 16.09 -11.50
C ALA A 235 -6.57 15.68 -10.20
N LEU A 236 -7.82 16.10 -10.03
CA LEU A 236 -8.65 15.68 -8.90
C LEU A 236 -9.01 14.20 -8.97
N ASN A 237 -9.36 13.71 -10.16
CA ASN A 237 -9.68 12.31 -10.40
C ASN A 237 -8.49 11.42 -10.05
N GLU A 238 -7.28 11.77 -10.49
CA GLU A 238 -6.06 11.02 -10.17
C GLU A 238 -5.89 10.86 -8.66
N ARG A 239 -6.04 11.95 -7.89
CA ARG A 239 -5.95 11.90 -6.41
C ARG A 239 -7.00 10.96 -5.80
N ILE A 240 -8.24 11.02 -6.28
CA ILE A 240 -9.34 10.18 -5.76
C ILE A 240 -9.05 8.72 -6.10
N MET A 241 -8.71 8.41 -7.35
CA MET A 241 -8.40 7.05 -7.78
C MET A 241 -7.20 6.47 -7.00
N LEU A 242 -6.12 7.24 -6.86
CA LEU A 242 -4.98 6.87 -6.02
C LEU A 242 -5.41 6.58 -4.58
N SER A 243 -6.28 7.40 -3.97
CA SER A 243 -6.75 7.17 -2.61
C SER A 243 -7.56 5.88 -2.44
N LEU A 244 -8.31 5.46 -3.48
CA LEU A 244 -9.07 4.21 -3.46
C LEU A 244 -8.15 2.99 -3.57
N VAL A 245 -7.10 3.05 -4.41
CA VAL A 245 -6.26 1.89 -4.71
C VAL A 245 -5.04 1.75 -3.79
N SER A 246 -4.62 2.80 -3.08
CA SER A 246 -3.36 2.79 -2.30
C SER A 246 -3.45 2.06 -0.96
N THR A 247 -4.61 1.50 -0.61
CA THR A 247 -4.77 0.68 0.61
C THR A 247 -4.54 -0.80 0.32
N GLY A 248 -3.87 -1.50 1.24
CA GLY A 248 -3.58 -2.94 1.13
C GLY A 248 -2.27 -3.28 0.42
N ASP A 249 -1.33 -2.33 0.33
CA ASP A 249 0.06 -2.53 -0.13
C ASP A 249 0.20 -3.37 -1.42
N CYS A 250 -0.55 -3.02 -2.46
CA CYS A 250 -0.45 -3.71 -3.75
C CYS A 250 0.97 -3.53 -4.35
N PRO A 251 1.71 -4.62 -4.63
CA PRO A 251 3.05 -4.52 -5.18
C PRO A 251 3.07 -4.21 -6.68
N PHE A 252 1.92 -4.15 -7.35
CA PHE A 252 1.80 -4.02 -8.81
C PHE A 252 1.12 -2.70 -9.25
N ILE A 253 0.92 -1.77 -8.32
CA ILE A 253 0.41 -0.41 -8.60
C ILE A 253 1.33 0.59 -7.91
N VAL A 254 1.64 1.69 -8.59
CA VAL A 254 2.31 2.84 -7.99
C VAL A 254 1.30 3.53 -7.06
N CYS A 255 1.45 3.29 -5.75
CA CYS A 255 0.54 3.78 -4.74
C CYS A 255 0.97 5.16 -4.23
N MET A 256 0.00 5.92 -3.73
CA MET A 256 0.20 7.24 -3.14
C MET A 256 0.32 7.14 -1.62
N THR A 257 1.41 7.66 -1.08
CA THR A 257 1.57 7.82 0.37
C THR A 257 1.05 9.17 0.86
N TYR A 258 1.30 10.25 0.10
CA TYR A 258 0.89 11.60 0.49
C TYR A 258 0.37 12.42 -0.68
N ALA A 259 -0.52 13.36 -0.40
CA ALA A 259 -0.91 14.43 -1.32
C ALA A 259 -0.88 15.77 -0.58
N PHE A 260 -0.25 16.77 -1.18
CA PHE A 260 -0.26 18.15 -0.69
C PHE A 260 -0.21 19.13 -1.85
N HIS A 261 -0.33 20.43 -1.56
CA HIS A 261 -0.20 21.45 -2.59
C HIS A 261 0.59 22.66 -2.07
N THR A 262 1.28 23.33 -2.97
CA THR A 262 1.88 24.65 -2.75
C THR A 262 0.95 25.71 -3.36
N PRO A 263 1.29 27.02 -3.34
CA PRO A 263 0.52 28.02 -4.07
C PRO A 263 0.40 27.70 -5.57
N ASP A 264 1.46 27.19 -6.18
CA ASP A 264 1.62 26.99 -7.62
C ASP A 264 1.54 25.53 -8.11
N LYS A 265 1.69 24.53 -7.23
CA LYS A 265 1.74 23.10 -7.61
C LYS A 265 0.78 22.22 -6.80
N LEU A 266 0.35 21.13 -7.41
CA LEU A 266 -0.21 19.95 -6.74
C LEU A 266 0.88 18.87 -6.69
N CYS A 267 1.07 18.22 -5.55
CA CYS A 267 2.15 17.26 -5.34
C CYS A 267 1.59 15.92 -4.85
N PHE A 268 1.90 14.85 -5.58
CA PHE A 268 1.65 13.47 -5.14
C PHE A 268 2.97 12.80 -4.80
N ILE A 269 3.05 12.19 -3.63
CA ILE A 269 4.17 11.38 -3.19
C ILE A 269 3.81 9.91 -3.41
N LEU A 270 4.53 9.29 -4.34
CA LEU A 270 4.25 8.01 -4.93
C LEU A 270 5.42 7.04 -4.72
N ASP A 271 5.16 5.74 -4.90
CA ASP A 271 6.23 4.74 -4.99
C ASP A 271 7.26 5.14 -6.05
N LEU A 272 8.55 4.97 -5.71
CA LEU A 272 9.65 5.29 -6.62
C LEU A 272 9.91 4.13 -7.58
N MET A 273 9.70 4.38 -8.87
CA MET A 273 10.03 3.46 -9.96
C MET A 273 11.20 4.04 -10.76
N ASN A 274 12.37 3.43 -10.66
CA ASN A 274 13.62 3.95 -11.23
C ASN A 274 14.12 3.18 -12.46
N GLY A 275 13.41 2.13 -12.87
CA GLY A 275 13.74 1.31 -14.04
C GLY A 275 13.22 1.88 -15.36
N GLY A 276 12.50 3.01 -15.36
CA GLY A 276 11.86 3.55 -16.56
C GLY A 276 10.54 2.86 -16.90
N ASP A 277 10.00 3.09 -18.08
CA ASP A 277 8.71 2.53 -18.53
C ASP A 277 8.89 1.45 -19.61
N LEU A 278 7.90 0.56 -19.77
CA LEU A 278 7.95 -0.52 -20.77
C LEU A 278 7.96 0.00 -22.21
N HIS A 279 7.51 1.24 -22.48
CA HIS A 279 7.62 1.81 -23.82
C HIS A 279 9.08 2.08 -24.18
N TYR A 280 9.86 2.68 -23.26
CA TYR A 280 11.30 2.83 -23.41
C TYR A 280 11.98 1.47 -23.61
N HIS A 281 11.69 0.50 -22.74
CA HIS A 281 12.32 -0.83 -22.85
C HIS A 281 11.96 -1.54 -24.15
N LEU A 282 10.70 -1.48 -24.61
CA LEU A 282 10.32 -2.02 -25.92
C LEU A 282 11.10 -1.37 -27.06
N SER A 283 11.36 -0.06 -26.98
CA SER A 283 12.14 0.66 -28.01
C SER A 283 13.62 0.28 -28.04
N GLN A 284 14.22 -0.03 -26.88
CA GLN A 284 15.65 -0.33 -26.75
C GLN A 284 15.95 -1.82 -26.89
N HIS A 285 15.16 -2.67 -26.22
CA HIS A 285 15.30 -4.12 -26.23
C HIS A 285 14.76 -4.73 -27.54
N GLY A 286 13.77 -4.07 -28.17
CA GLY A 286 12.94 -4.67 -29.20
C GLY A 286 11.82 -5.50 -28.59
N VAL A 287 11.15 -6.30 -29.44
CA VAL A 287 10.03 -7.15 -29.00
C VAL A 287 10.47 -8.17 -27.93
N PHE A 288 9.55 -8.46 -27.02
CA PHE A 288 9.79 -9.42 -25.94
C PHE A 288 9.45 -10.85 -26.39
N SER A 289 10.12 -11.84 -25.80
CA SER A 289 9.73 -13.24 -25.91
C SER A 289 8.42 -13.51 -25.15
N GLU A 290 7.75 -14.62 -25.46
CA GLU A 290 6.54 -15.02 -24.72
C GLU A 290 6.81 -15.23 -23.22
N LYS A 291 8.02 -15.68 -22.85
CA LYS A 291 8.39 -15.90 -21.45
C LYS A 291 8.49 -14.58 -20.69
N GLU A 292 9.12 -13.57 -21.29
CA GLU A 292 9.25 -12.22 -20.70
C GLU A 292 7.90 -11.51 -20.66
N MET A 293 7.14 -11.57 -21.76
CA MET A 293 5.78 -11.03 -21.82
C MET A 293 4.89 -11.66 -20.75
N ARG A 294 4.96 -12.97 -20.54
CA ARG A 294 4.19 -13.67 -19.50
C ARG A 294 4.51 -13.15 -18.11
N PHE A 295 5.79 -12.90 -17.81
CA PHE A 295 6.21 -12.33 -16.53
C PHE A 295 5.53 -10.97 -16.28
N TYR A 296 5.65 -10.04 -17.22
CA TYR A 296 5.01 -8.72 -17.10
C TYR A 296 3.48 -8.83 -17.07
N ALA A 297 2.90 -9.71 -17.90
CA ALA A 297 1.46 -9.92 -17.94
C ALA A 297 0.93 -10.38 -16.58
N THR A 298 1.61 -11.32 -15.91
CA THR A 298 1.19 -11.83 -14.60
C THR A 298 1.13 -10.70 -13.56
N GLU A 299 2.16 -9.86 -13.48
CA GLU A 299 2.19 -8.74 -12.53
C GLU A 299 1.11 -7.69 -12.84
N ILE A 300 0.91 -7.38 -14.12
CA ILE A 300 -0.11 -6.42 -14.55
C ILE A 300 -1.52 -6.96 -14.27
N ILE A 301 -1.76 -8.27 -14.47
CA ILE A 301 -3.03 -8.92 -14.15
C ILE A 301 -3.36 -8.74 -12.67
N LEU A 302 -2.39 -8.97 -11.78
CA LEU A 302 -2.59 -8.81 -10.32
C LEU A 302 -2.81 -7.33 -9.93
N GLY A 303 -2.15 -6.40 -10.64
CA GLY A 303 -2.44 -4.96 -10.50
C GLY A 303 -3.86 -4.59 -10.90
N LEU A 304 -4.34 -5.10 -12.04
CA LEU A 304 -5.72 -4.89 -12.50
C LEU A 304 -6.74 -5.53 -11.54
N GLU A 305 -6.49 -6.75 -11.09
CA GLU A 305 -7.33 -7.43 -10.11
C GLU A 305 -7.52 -6.59 -8.84
N HIS A 306 -6.43 -6.01 -8.31
CA HIS A 306 -6.51 -5.14 -7.13
C HIS A 306 -7.40 -3.91 -7.34
N MET A 307 -7.34 -3.29 -8.52
CA MET A 307 -8.23 -2.17 -8.89
C MET A 307 -9.67 -2.63 -9.06
N HIS A 308 -9.89 -3.75 -9.75
CA HIS A 308 -11.22 -4.28 -10.06
C HIS A 308 -11.96 -4.75 -8.81
N ASN A 309 -11.25 -5.34 -7.85
CA ASN A 309 -11.79 -5.70 -6.52
C ASN A 309 -12.24 -4.47 -5.70
N ARG A 310 -11.81 -3.27 -6.11
CA ARG A 310 -12.23 -1.98 -5.54
C ARG A 310 -13.17 -1.20 -6.47
N PHE A 311 -13.72 -1.87 -7.48
CA PHE A 311 -14.60 -1.28 -8.48
C PHE A 311 -13.97 -0.11 -9.24
N VAL A 312 -12.65 -0.14 -9.47
CA VAL A 312 -11.93 0.85 -10.27
C VAL A 312 -11.55 0.25 -11.62
N VAL A 313 -11.98 0.88 -12.72
CA VAL A 313 -11.52 0.55 -14.09
C VAL A 313 -10.40 1.52 -14.48
N TYR A 314 -9.30 1.01 -15.02
CA TYR A 314 -8.07 1.78 -15.25
C TYR A 314 -8.09 2.61 -16.55
N ARG A 315 -8.58 2.03 -17.65
CA ARG A 315 -8.87 2.68 -18.95
C ARG A 315 -7.70 3.23 -19.77
N ASP A 316 -6.46 3.17 -19.29
CA ASP A 316 -5.29 3.66 -20.04
C ASP A 316 -4.09 2.69 -19.99
N LEU A 317 -4.37 1.39 -20.11
CA LEU A 317 -3.33 0.35 -20.11
C LEU A 317 -2.53 0.37 -21.42
N LYS A 318 -1.26 0.74 -21.31
CA LYS A 318 -0.29 0.83 -22.42
C LYS A 318 1.14 0.75 -21.87
N PRO A 319 2.15 0.41 -22.70
CA PRO A 319 3.53 0.22 -22.22
C PRO A 319 4.11 1.46 -21.51
N ALA A 320 3.76 2.67 -21.93
CA ALA A 320 4.25 3.91 -21.32
C ALA A 320 3.75 4.14 -19.87
N ASN A 321 2.68 3.46 -19.44
CA ASN A 321 2.14 3.58 -18.09
C ASN A 321 2.56 2.42 -17.17
N ILE A 322 3.37 1.48 -17.67
CA ILE A 322 3.92 0.38 -16.88
C ILE A 322 5.37 0.71 -16.55
N LEU A 323 5.64 0.96 -15.27
CA LEU A 323 6.98 1.35 -14.79
C LEU A 323 7.70 0.16 -14.19
N LEU A 324 9.02 0.13 -14.32
CA LEU A 324 9.89 -0.89 -13.73
C LEU A 324 10.60 -0.34 -12.49
N ASP A 325 10.80 -1.20 -11.51
CA ASP A 325 11.71 -0.94 -10.40
C ASP A 325 13.15 -1.37 -10.76
N GLU A 326 14.05 -1.32 -9.79
CA GLU A 326 15.46 -1.68 -9.98
C GLU A 326 15.73 -3.18 -10.17
N HIS A 327 14.77 -4.03 -9.81
CA HIS A 327 14.85 -5.49 -9.96
C HIS A 327 14.11 -5.98 -11.22
N GLY A 328 13.43 -5.08 -11.93
CA GLY A 328 12.68 -5.38 -13.14
C GLY A 328 11.21 -5.74 -12.92
N HIS A 329 10.71 -5.64 -11.68
CA HIS A 329 9.29 -5.81 -11.38
C HIS A 329 8.49 -4.60 -11.88
N VAL A 330 7.28 -4.84 -12.38
CA VAL A 330 6.44 -3.79 -12.95
C VAL A 330 5.31 -3.33 -12.04
N ARG A 331 4.98 -2.05 -12.16
CA ARG A 331 3.78 -1.46 -11.55
C ARG A 331 3.00 -0.61 -12.54
N ILE A 332 1.69 -0.66 -12.45
CA ILE A 332 0.77 0.23 -13.15
C ILE A 332 0.86 1.63 -12.53
N SER A 333 0.99 2.67 -13.35
CA SER A 333 1.11 4.07 -12.93
C SER A 333 0.07 4.97 -13.61
N ASP A 334 0.00 6.25 -13.25
CA ASP A 334 -0.88 7.26 -13.87
C ASP A 334 -2.38 6.90 -13.92
N LEU A 335 -3.08 7.10 -12.81
CA LEU A 335 -4.50 6.79 -12.67
C LEU A 335 -5.42 7.96 -13.06
N GLY A 336 -4.91 8.97 -13.78
CA GLY A 336 -5.69 10.16 -14.15
C GLY A 336 -6.94 9.86 -14.96
N LEU A 337 -6.92 8.78 -15.76
CA LEU A 337 -8.06 8.31 -16.54
C LEU A 337 -8.85 7.18 -15.90
N ALA A 338 -8.47 6.69 -14.72
CA ALA A 338 -9.23 5.63 -14.04
C ALA A 338 -10.62 6.13 -13.58
N CYS A 339 -11.55 5.22 -13.28
CA CYS A 339 -12.90 5.56 -12.83
C CYS A 339 -13.43 4.53 -11.84
N ASP A 340 -14.10 5.02 -10.79
CA ASP A 340 -14.94 4.20 -9.92
C ASP A 340 -16.25 3.85 -10.64
N PHE A 341 -16.58 2.56 -10.71
CA PHE A 341 -17.81 2.03 -11.29
C PHE A 341 -18.73 1.35 -10.26
N SER A 342 -18.44 1.45 -8.95
CA SER A 342 -19.23 0.86 -7.86
C SER A 342 -20.68 1.32 -7.85
N LYS A 343 -20.91 2.60 -8.19
CA LYS A 343 -22.25 3.23 -8.21
C LYS A 343 -22.80 3.41 -9.61
N LYS A 344 -21.94 3.79 -10.57
CA LYS A 344 -22.36 4.10 -11.94
C LYS A 344 -21.26 3.72 -12.92
N LYS A 345 -21.63 2.89 -13.90
CA LYS A 345 -20.73 2.53 -15.00
C LYS A 345 -20.40 3.75 -15.87
N PRO A 346 -19.12 3.98 -16.23
CA PRO A 346 -18.75 4.98 -17.22
C PRO A 346 -19.28 4.64 -18.61
N HIS A 347 -19.43 5.65 -19.45
CA HIS A 347 -19.88 5.53 -20.86
C HIS A 347 -19.12 6.48 -21.81
N ALA A 348 -18.15 7.21 -21.27
CA ALA A 348 -17.35 8.15 -22.03
C ALA A 348 -16.21 7.40 -22.74
N SER A 349 -15.96 7.75 -24.00
CA SER A 349 -14.82 7.26 -24.77
C SER A 349 -13.55 7.96 -24.27
N VAL A 350 -12.80 7.29 -23.41
CA VAL A 350 -11.53 7.78 -22.85
C VAL A 350 -10.48 6.66 -22.87
N GLY A 351 -9.23 7.04 -23.08
CA GLY A 351 -8.10 6.11 -23.20
C GLY A 351 -7.24 6.44 -24.42
N THR A 352 -6.14 5.70 -24.57
CA THR A 352 -5.24 5.86 -25.71
C THR A 352 -5.75 5.05 -26.91
N HIS A 353 -5.86 5.70 -28.09
CA HIS A 353 -6.23 5.02 -29.33
C HIS A 353 -5.29 3.85 -29.62
N GLY A 354 -5.84 2.74 -30.10
CA GLY A 354 -5.11 1.46 -30.29
C GLY A 354 -5.18 0.52 -29.08
N TYR A 355 -5.59 1.01 -27.91
CA TYR A 355 -5.81 0.19 -26.70
C TYR A 355 -7.27 0.22 -26.22
N MET A 356 -8.07 1.22 -26.64
CA MET A 356 -9.47 1.33 -26.25
C MET A 356 -10.33 0.16 -26.77
N ALA A 357 -11.11 -0.42 -25.87
CA ALA A 357 -12.06 -1.49 -26.17
C ALA A 357 -13.25 -1.00 -27.03
N PRO A 358 -13.90 -1.89 -27.80
CA PRO A 358 -15.04 -1.52 -28.65
C PRO A 358 -16.19 -0.83 -27.89
N GLU A 359 -16.52 -1.32 -26.69
CA GLU A 359 -17.56 -0.75 -25.83
C GLU A 359 -17.20 0.64 -25.29
N VAL A 360 -15.90 0.96 -25.20
CA VAL A 360 -15.42 2.30 -24.81
C VAL A 360 -15.52 3.27 -25.99
N LEU A 361 -15.22 2.80 -27.21
CA LEU A 361 -15.31 3.60 -28.44
C LEU A 361 -16.76 3.94 -28.80
N GLN A 362 -17.71 3.06 -28.47
CA GLN A 362 -19.12 3.25 -28.75
C GLN A 362 -19.75 4.25 -27.76
N LYS A 363 -19.94 5.50 -28.21
CA LYS A 363 -20.53 6.56 -27.39
C LYS A 363 -21.88 6.14 -26.81
N GLY A 364 -22.03 6.28 -25.49
CA GLY A 364 -23.26 5.97 -24.78
C GLY A 364 -23.39 4.51 -24.32
N THR A 365 -22.48 3.63 -24.75
CA THR A 365 -22.38 2.28 -24.21
C THR A 365 -21.70 2.32 -22.85
N ALA A 366 -22.38 1.80 -21.82
CA ALA A 366 -21.81 1.70 -20.49
C ALA A 366 -20.87 0.50 -20.39
N TYR A 367 -19.76 0.64 -19.68
CA TYR A 367 -18.75 -0.41 -19.53
C TYR A 367 -18.19 -0.46 -18.09
N ASP A 368 -17.45 -1.51 -17.79
CA ASP A 368 -16.80 -1.75 -16.49
C ASP A 368 -15.35 -2.25 -16.70
N SER A 369 -14.87 -3.15 -15.84
CA SER A 369 -13.53 -3.74 -15.92
C SER A 369 -13.25 -4.49 -17.23
N SER A 370 -14.27 -4.83 -18.04
CA SER A 370 -14.08 -5.44 -19.37
C SER A 370 -13.09 -4.67 -20.25
N ALA A 371 -13.10 -3.34 -20.16
CA ALA A 371 -12.25 -2.47 -20.96
C ALA A 371 -10.74 -2.70 -20.73
N ASP A 372 -10.35 -3.02 -19.50
CA ASP A 372 -8.95 -3.23 -19.15
C ASP A 372 -8.43 -4.56 -19.68
N TRP A 373 -9.27 -5.60 -19.73
CA TRP A 373 -8.89 -6.91 -20.28
C TRP A 373 -8.67 -6.86 -21.80
N PHE A 374 -9.46 -6.07 -22.51
CA PHE A 374 -9.19 -5.79 -23.92
C PHE A 374 -7.87 -5.03 -24.10
N SER A 375 -7.67 -3.97 -23.30
CA SER A 375 -6.46 -3.15 -23.34
C SER A 375 -5.20 -3.97 -23.03
N LEU A 376 -5.32 -4.95 -22.12
CA LEU A 376 -4.26 -5.92 -21.81
C LEU A 376 -3.90 -6.72 -23.07
N GLY A 377 -4.89 -7.29 -23.76
CA GLY A 377 -4.66 -8.00 -25.02
C GLY A 377 -3.90 -7.16 -26.07
N CYS A 378 -4.32 -5.90 -26.26
CA CYS A 378 -3.62 -4.96 -27.14
C CYS A 378 -2.18 -4.70 -26.71
N MET A 379 -1.95 -4.48 -25.42
CA MET A 379 -0.61 -4.22 -24.87
C MET A 379 0.30 -5.45 -24.98
N LEU A 380 -0.18 -6.64 -24.66
CA LEU A 380 0.61 -7.88 -24.80
C LEU A 380 0.96 -8.15 -26.26
N PHE A 381 0.03 -7.89 -27.20
CA PHE A 381 0.32 -7.95 -28.62
C PHE A 381 1.40 -6.96 -29.03
N LYS A 382 1.34 -5.72 -28.54
CA LYS A 382 2.36 -4.69 -28.78
C LYS A 382 3.74 -5.16 -28.30
N LEU A 383 3.85 -5.71 -27.10
CA LEU A 383 5.11 -6.21 -26.55
C LEU A 383 5.73 -7.33 -27.39
N LEU A 384 4.91 -8.20 -28.00
CA LEU A 384 5.38 -9.30 -28.85
C LEU A 384 5.68 -8.89 -30.30
N ARG A 385 5.04 -7.82 -30.81
CA ARG A 385 5.00 -7.53 -32.25
C ARG A 385 5.59 -6.20 -32.67
N GLY A 386 5.88 -5.30 -31.73
CA GLY A 386 6.53 -4.02 -32.02
C GLY A 386 5.54 -2.89 -31.91
#